data_AF-Q90961-F1
#
_entry.id   AF-Q90961-F1
#
_cell.length_a   1.000
_cell.length_b   1.000
_cell.length_c   1.000
_cell.angle_alpha   90.00
_cell.angle_beta   90.00
_cell.angle_gamma   90.00
#
_symmetry.space_group_name_H-M   'P 1'
#
loop_
_entity.id
_entity.type
_entity.pdbx_description
1 polymer ?
#
loop_
_entity_poly.entity_id
_entity_poly.type
_entity_poly.pdbx_seq_one_letter_code
_entity_poly.pdbx_strand_id
1 'polypeptide(L)' 'IHRDLAARNVLLESDRRVKIGDFGLAKALPHGCDYYRVRDDGDSPVFWFAMECLKECKFSFASDVWSY' A
#
# COMPACT_ATOMS: atom_id res chain seq x y z
N ILE A 1 -0.46 4.20 5.52
CA ILE A 1 -0.66 2.98 4.68
C ILE A 1 -0.21 3.33 3.28
N HIS A 2 0.74 2.58 2.73
CA HIS A 2 1.36 2.84 1.43
C HIS A 2 0.43 2.52 0.27
N ARG A 3 -0.30 1.39 0.34
CA ARG A 3 -1.26 0.93 -0.68
C ARG A 3 -0.66 0.63 -2.06
N ASP A 4 0.67 0.66 -2.19
CA ASP A 4 1.38 0.31 -3.42
C ASP A 4 2.82 -0.14 -3.11
N LEU A 5 2.97 -1.00 -2.10
CA LEU A 5 4.28 -1.57 -1.80
C LEU A 5 4.57 -2.69 -2.80
N ALA A 6 5.57 -2.49 -3.65
CA ALA A 6 5.99 -3.44 -4.66
C ALA A 6 7.47 -3.23 -4.98
N ALA A 7 8.16 -4.26 -5.49
CA ALA A 7 9.58 -4.16 -5.85
C ALA A 7 9.89 -3.00 -6.82
N ARG A 8 8.97 -2.67 -7.74
CA ARG A 8 9.07 -1.50 -8.64
C ARG A 8 9.16 -0.15 -7.91
N ASN A 9 8.64 -0.09 -6.68
CA ASN A 9 8.60 1.10 -5.83
C ASN A 9 9.70 1.08 -4.75
N VAL A 10 10.63 0.12 -4.81
CA VAL A 10 11.82 0.05 -3.96
C VAL A 10 13.04 0.51 -4.76
N LEU A 11 13.58 1.66 -4.40
CA LEU A 11 14.69 2.31 -5.10
C LEU A 11 16.03 1.94 -4.46
N LEU A 12 17.00 1.48 -5.26
CA LEU A 12 18.35 1.16 -4.80
C LEU A 12 19.20 2.43 -4.71
N GLU A 13 19.68 2.78 -3.51
CA GLU A 13 20.64 3.88 -3.33
C GLU A 13 22.09 3.38 -3.40
N SER A 14 22.35 2.18 -2.86
CA SER A 14 23.66 1.52 -2.88
C SER A 14 23.50 0.02 -2.61
N ASP A 15 24.53 -0.80 -2.80
CA ASP A 15 24.50 -2.27 -2.64
C ASP A 15 23.82 -2.80 -1.37
N ARG A 16 23.85 -2.03 -0.26
CA ARG A 16 23.23 -2.41 1.03
C ARG A 16 22.18 -1.42 1.53
N ARG A 17 21.63 -0.58 0.64
CA ARG A 17 20.66 0.45 1.03
C ARG A 17 19.61 0.69 -0.04
N VAL A 18 18.35 0.57 0.39
CA VAL A 18 17.16 0.86 -0.42
C VAL A 18 16.31 1.93 0.24
N LYS A 19 15.45 2.57 -0.55
CA LYS A 19 14.42 3.52 -0.10
C LYS A 19 13.09 3.19 -0.74
N ILE A 20 12.01 3.29 0.02
CA ILE A 20 10.65 3.13 -0.50
C ILE A 20 10.24 4.44 -1.18
N GLY A 21 9.68 4.33 -2.37
CA GLY A 21 9.19 5.45 -3.18
C GLY A 21 7.73 5.27 -3.61
N ASP A 22 7.25 6.22 -4.42
CA ASP A 22 5.88 6.30 -4.94
C ASP A 22 4.77 6.27 -3.86
N PHE A 23 4.55 7.43 -3.24
CA PHE A 23 3.49 7.63 -2.25
C PHE A 23 2.17 8.12 -2.88
N GLY A 24 1.97 7.99 -4.19
CA GLY A 24 0.78 8.50 -4.89
C GLY A 24 -0.54 7.90 -4.39
N LEU A 25 -0.51 6.64 -3.97
CA LEU A 25 -1.65 5.93 -3.37
C LEU A 25 -1.67 5.96 -1.84
N ALA A 26 -0.65 6.53 -1.19
CA ALA A 26 -0.53 6.49 0.25
C ALA A 26 -1.67 7.28 0.94
N LYS A 27 -2.14 6.75 2.07
CA LYS A 27 -3.18 7.38 2.89
C LYS A 27 -2.82 7.35 4.38
N ALA A 28 -3.10 8.45 5.05
CA ALA A 28 -3.07 8.54 6.50
C ALA A 28 -4.29 7.81 7.07
N LEU A 29 -4.06 6.99 8.09
CA LEU A 29 -5.14 6.34 8.82
C LEU A 29 -5.57 7.28 9.95
N PRO A 30 -6.85 7.71 10.02
CA PRO A 30 -7.33 8.54 11.12
C PRO A 30 -7.15 7.85 12.47
N HIS A 31 -6.93 8.63 13.52
CA HIS A 31 -6.79 8.09 14.88
C HIS A 31 -8.04 7.30 15.29
N GLY A 32 -7.83 6.11 15.85
CA GLY A 32 -8.90 5.20 16.29
C GLY A 32 -9.57 4.40 15.17
N CYS A 33 -9.10 4.52 13.92
CA CYS A 33 -9.53 3.65 12.82
C CYS A 33 -8.51 2.54 12.57
N ASP A 34 -8.98 1.32 12.31
CA ASP A 34 -8.13 0.16 12.01
C ASP A 34 -7.83 0.00 10.52
N TYR A 35 -8.66 0.61 9.66
CA TYR A 35 -8.51 0.56 8.20
C TYR A 35 -9.00 1.84 7.53
N TYR A 36 -8.45 2.10 6.36
CA TYR A 36 -8.90 3.11 5.40
C TYR A 36 -9.72 2.43 4.32
N ARG A 37 -10.89 2.98 3.96
CA ARG A 37 -11.70 2.46 2.85
C ARG A 37 -11.56 3.36 1.63
N VAL A 38 -11.10 2.79 0.52
CA VAL A 38 -11.00 3.50 -0.77
C VAL A 38 -12.38 3.59 -1.41
N ARG A 39 -12.69 4.75 -1.98
CA ARG A 39 -13.93 5.01 -2.71
C ARG A 39 -13.71 5.58 -4.12
N ASP A 40 -12.48 5.93 -4.45
CA ASP A 40 -12.14 6.53 -5.74
C ASP A 40 -11.79 5.43 -6.74
N ASP A 41 -12.29 5.58 -7.97
CA ASP A 41 -11.87 4.76 -9.11
C ASP A 41 -10.53 5.29 -9.67
N GLY A 42 -9.58 4.38 -9.86
CA GLY A 42 -8.27 4.68 -10.43
C GLY A 42 -7.43 3.42 -10.56
N ASP A 43 -6.34 3.52 -11.32
CA ASP A 43 -5.43 2.41 -11.53
C ASP A 43 -4.86 1.94 -10.18
N SER A 44 -5.16 0.68 -9.85
CA SER A 44 -4.80 0.05 -8.59
C SER A 44 -3.96 -1.20 -8.86
N PRO A 45 -2.89 -1.43 -8.08
CA PRO A 45 -1.99 -2.58 -8.26
C PRO A 45 -2.62 -3.86 -7.68
N VAL A 46 -3.73 -4.32 -8.27
CA VAL A 46 -4.58 -5.39 -7.72
C VAL A 46 -3.84 -6.71 -7.42
N PHE A 47 -2.75 -7.01 -8.13
CA PHE A 47 -1.96 -8.22 -7.88
C PHE A 47 -1.09 -8.15 -6.62
N TRP A 48 -0.91 -6.96 -6.04
CA TRP A 48 -0.18 -6.75 -4.78
C TRP A 48 -1.11 -6.56 -3.58
N PHE A 49 -2.42 -6.64 -3.78
CA PHE A 49 -3.41 -6.40 -2.74
C PHE A 49 -3.72 -7.65 -1.92
N ALA A 50 -3.92 -7.43 -0.63
CA ALA A 50 -4.53 -8.40 0.27
C ALA A 50 -5.99 -8.68 -0.11
N MET A 51 -6.53 -9.79 0.36
CA MET A 51 -7.89 -10.23 0.01
C MET A 51 -8.98 -9.25 0.47
N GLU A 52 -8.81 -8.64 1.63
CA GLU A 52 -9.74 -7.62 2.16
C GLU A 52 -9.70 -6.31 1.35
N CYS A 53 -8.55 -5.98 0.74
CA CYS A 53 -8.44 -4.85 -0.17
C CYS A 53 -9.24 -5.12 -1.46
N LEU A 54 -9.15 -6.33 -2.00
CA LEU A 54 -9.84 -6.73 -3.23
C LEU A 54 -11.36 -6.86 -3.05
N LYS A 55 -11.80 -7.41 -1.91
CA LYS A 55 -13.23 -7.68 -1.66
C LYS A 55 -13.99 -6.52 -1.06
N GLU A 56 -13.36 -5.76 -0.17
CA GLU A 56 -14.04 -4.78 0.68
C GLU A 56 -13.47 -3.36 0.55
N CYS A 57 -12.47 -3.19 -0.31
CA CYS A 57 -11.70 -1.94 -0.47
C CYS A 57 -11.13 -1.42 0.86
N LYS A 58 -10.85 -2.32 1.81
CA LYS A 58 -10.29 -2.00 3.13
C LYS A 58 -8.78 -2.15 3.10
N PHE A 59 -8.08 -1.09 3.44
CA PHE A 59 -6.62 -1.07 3.52
C PHE A 59 -6.23 -0.82 4.96
N SER A 60 -5.41 -1.69 5.53
CA SER A 60 -4.89 -1.56 6.89
C SER A 60 -3.36 -1.62 6.87
N PHE A 61 -2.72 -1.49 8.03
CA PHE A 61 -1.29 -1.76 8.14
C PHE A 61 -0.95 -3.21 7.78
N ALA A 62 -1.82 -4.18 8.13
CA ALA A 62 -1.61 -5.59 7.77
C ALA A 62 -1.72 -5.83 6.26
N SER A 63 -2.47 -5.00 5.56
CA SER A 63 -2.59 -5.07 4.10
C SER A 63 -1.28 -4.67 3.40
N ASP A 64 -0.53 -3.70 3.92
CA ASP A 64 0.83 -3.39 3.41
C ASP A 64 1.82 -4.52 3.73
N VAL A 65 1.61 -5.28 4.81
CA VAL A 65 2.43 -6.47 5.14
C VAL A 65 2.20 -7.60 4.13
N TRP A 66 0.96 -7.79 3.64
CA TRP A 66 0.70 -8.74 2.56
C TRP A 66 1.46 -8.40 1.27
N SER A 67 1.62 -7.11 0.98
CA SER A 67 2.30 -6.63 -0.22
C SER A 67 3.84 -6.76 -0.18
N TYR A 68 4.42 -6.93 1.01
CA TYR A 68 5.85 -7.13 1.25
C TYR A 68 6.28 -8.58 0.98
#